data_AF-A0A4R2KIN9-F1
#
_entry.id   AF-A0A4R2KIN9-F1
#
_cell.length_a   1.000
_cell.length_b   1.000
_cell.length_c   1.000
_cell.angle_alpha   90.00
_cell.angle_beta   90.00
_cell.angle_gamma   90.00
#
_symmetry.space_group_name_H-M   'P 1'
#
loop_
_entity.id
_entity.type
_entity.pdbx_description
1 polymer ?
#
loop_
_entity_poly.entity_id
_entity_poly.type
_entity_poly.pdbx_seq_one_letter_code
_entity_poly.pdbx_strand_id
1 'polypeptide(L)'
;MSRAQSHILAARAALAEARKLLDNVSAELDRLQVAVRAELAEGVPTPLQTPLEDLPEPSEHRRAHRTGFPSKIDTDPELRAFILARIDRMGFVPLAAEVAQAFPPKRRVGKSGIYDWWRKNHPR
;
A
#
# COMPACT_ATOMS: atom_id res chain seq x y z
N MET A 1 29.25 -16.04 46.46
CA MET A 1 29.03 -15.76 45.02
C MET A 1 29.19 -14.26 44.80
N SER A 2 29.95 -13.85 43.77
CA SER A 2 30.24 -12.43 43.51
C SER A 2 29.03 -11.73 42.89
N ARG A 3 28.80 -10.45 43.21
CA ARG A 3 27.74 -9.61 42.63
C ARG A 3 27.76 -9.66 41.10
N ALA A 4 28.95 -9.71 40.48
CA ALA A 4 29.09 -9.86 39.04
C ALA A 4 28.48 -11.17 38.49
N GLN A 5 28.64 -12.30 39.21
CA GLN A 5 28.07 -13.58 38.81
C GLN A 5 26.54 -13.57 38.88
N SER A 6 25.97 -12.93 39.90
CA SER A 6 24.50 -12.80 40.03
C SER A 6 23.89 -11.97 38.89
N HIS A 7 24.54 -10.88 38.48
CA HIS A 7 24.07 -10.05 37.37
C HIS A 7 24.15 -10.78 36.02
N ILE A 8 25.20 -11.57 35.78
CA ILE A 8 25.34 -12.38 34.56
C ILE A 8 24.24 -13.44 34.47
N LEU A 9 23.90 -14.11 35.57
CA LEU A 9 22.81 -15.10 35.60
C LEU A 9 21.45 -14.45 35.34
N ALA A 10 21.18 -13.28 35.93
CA ALA A 10 19.95 -12.53 35.70
C ALA A 10 19.83 -12.09 34.23
N ALA A 11 20.91 -11.60 33.62
CA ALA A 11 20.92 -11.21 32.21
C ALA A 11 20.66 -12.40 31.28
N ARG A 12 21.23 -13.58 31.56
CA ARG A 12 20.98 -14.80 30.79
C ARG A 12 19.53 -15.26 30.89
N ALA A 13 18.92 -15.18 32.07
CA ALA A 13 17.52 -15.50 32.27
C ALA A 13 16.60 -14.54 31.48
N ALA A 14 16.88 -13.24 31.53
CA ALA A 14 16.13 -12.23 30.78
C ALA A 14 16.23 -12.44 29.26
N LEU A 15 17.41 -12.79 28.74
CA LEU A 15 17.61 -13.11 27.32
C LEU A 15 16.86 -14.39 26.91
N ALA A 16 16.83 -15.41 27.77
CA ALA A 16 16.07 -16.63 27.51
C ALA A 16 14.56 -16.35 27.43
N GLU A 17 14.05 -15.48 28.29
CA GLU A 17 12.64 -15.09 28.28
C GLU A 17 12.29 -14.24 27.06
N ALA A 18 13.14 -13.26 26.71
CA ALA A 18 12.99 -12.49 25.49
C ALA A 18 12.99 -13.39 24.24
N ARG A 19 13.82 -14.45 24.22
CA ARG A 19 13.86 -15.40 23.11
C ARG A 19 12.55 -16.17 22.98
N LYS A 20 11.99 -16.67 24.09
CA LYS A 20 10.68 -17.36 24.07
C LYS A 20 9.57 -16.45 23.56
N LEU A 21 9.55 -15.19 23.97
CA LEU A 21 8.57 -14.22 23.48
C LEU A 21 8.69 -14.01 21.98
N LEU A 22 9.91 -13.91 21.44
CA LEU A 22 10.15 -13.80 20.00
C LEU A 22 9.69 -15.06 19.25
N ASP A 23 9.98 -16.24 19.78
CA ASP A 23 9.56 -17.51 19.17
C ASP A 23 8.01 -17.63 19.15
N ASN A 24 7.34 -17.19 20.22
CA ASN A 24 5.88 -17.17 20.28
C ASN A 24 5.28 -16.18 19.28
N VAL A 25 5.83 -14.97 19.18
CA VAL A 25 5.37 -13.97 18.20
C VAL A 25 5.58 -14.47 16.77
N SER A 26 6.71 -15.12 16.49
CA SER A 26 6.97 -15.71 15.17
C SER A 26 5.95 -16.79 14.83
N ALA A 27 5.66 -17.69 15.76
CA ALA A 27 4.67 -18.75 15.55
C ALA A 27 3.26 -18.18 15.31
N GLU A 28 2.90 -17.09 15.99
CA GLU A 28 1.60 -16.45 15.78
C GLU A 28 1.52 -15.74 14.42
N LEU A 29 2.59 -15.07 14.00
CA LEU A 29 2.67 -14.49 12.65
C LEU A 29 2.54 -15.56 11.57
N ASP A 30 3.20 -16.71 11.73
CA ASP A 30 3.12 -17.81 10.77
C ASP A 30 1.69 -18.36 10.67
N ARG A 31 0.99 -18.52 11.81
CA ARG A 31 -0.43 -18.93 11.83
C ARG A 31 -1.32 -17.94 11.11
N LEU A 32 -1.16 -16.64 11.39
CA LEU A 32 -1.95 -15.59 10.73
C LEU A 32 -1.68 -15.54 9.23
N GLN A 33 -0.43 -15.72 8.79
CA GLN A 33 -0.09 -15.78 7.38
C GLN A 33 -0.75 -16.97 6.67
N VAL A 34 -0.78 -18.15 7.31
CA VAL A 34 -1.47 -19.33 6.77
C VAL A 34 -2.98 -19.09 6.70
N ALA A 35 -3.59 -18.51 7.74
CA ALA A 35 -5.02 -18.21 7.76
C ALA A 35 -5.44 -17.24 6.65
N VAL A 36 -4.71 -16.13 6.47
CA VAL A 36 -4.98 -15.16 5.39
C VAL A 36 -4.85 -15.80 4.01
N ARG A 37 -3.86 -16.69 3.82
CA ARG A 37 -3.69 -17.41 2.53
C ARG A 37 -4.82 -18.40 2.29
N ALA A 38 -5.30 -19.07 3.33
CA ALA A 38 -6.45 -19.98 3.23
C ALA A 38 -7.72 -19.21 2.87
N GLU A 39 -8.00 -18.07 3.52
CA GLU A 39 -9.14 -17.20 3.19
C GLU A 39 -9.09 -16.70 1.74
N LEU A 40 -7.91 -16.31 1.25
CA LEU A 40 -7.72 -15.91 -0.14
C LEU A 40 -7.92 -17.06 -1.13
N ALA A 41 -7.58 -18.29 -0.75
CA ALA A 41 -7.73 -19.48 -1.58
C ALA A 41 -9.18 -20.02 -1.58
N GLU A 42 -9.90 -19.89 -0.47
CA GLU A 42 -11.27 -20.36 -0.30
C GLU A 42 -12.34 -19.42 -0.88
N GLY A 43 -11.97 -18.18 -1.24
CA GLY A 43 -12.69 -17.46 -2.27
C GLY A 43 -12.83 -15.97 -2.04
N VAL A 44 -12.31 -15.20 -3.00
CA VAL A 44 -13.18 -14.22 -3.66
C VAL A 44 -14.23 -15.07 -4.40
N PRO A 45 -15.49 -15.14 -3.95
CA PRO A 45 -16.49 -15.89 -4.69
C PRO A 45 -16.63 -15.23 -6.05
N THR A 46 -16.19 -15.94 -7.09
CA THR A 46 -16.31 -15.60 -8.51
C THR A 46 -15.38 -14.45 -8.96
N PRO A 47 -14.55 -14.65 -10.01
CA PRO A 47 -14.32 -13.55 -10.94
C PRO A 47 -15.70 -13.06 -11.36
N LEU A 48 -15.94 -11.75 -11.48
CA LEU A 48 -17.15 -11.26 -12.14
C LEU A 48 -17.14 -11.78 -13.59
N GLN A 49 -17.63 -13.00 -13.80
CA GLN A 49 -17.95 -13.58 -15.10
C GLN A 49 -19.31 -13.03 -15.53
N THR A 50 -19.51 -11.72 -15.40
CA THR A 50 -20.41 -11.06 -16.33
C THR A 50 -19.77 -11.22 -17.70
N PRO A 51 -20.42 -11.91 -18.67
CA PRO A 51 -19.99 -11.83 -20.06
C PRO A 51 -19.82 -10.35 -20.39
N LEU A 52 -18.67 -9.97 -20.95
CA LEU A 52 -18.44 -8.59 -21.42
C LEU A 52 -19.49 -8.16 -22.46
N GLU A 53 -20.19 -9.15 -23.02
CA GLU A 53 -21.15 -9.05 -24.12
C GLU A 53 -22.48 -8.37 -23.74
N ASP A 54 -22.82 -8.26 -22.45
CA ASP A 54 -24.07 -7.63 -21.98
C ASP A 54 -23.87 -6.32 -21.20
N LEU A 55 -22.70 -5.68 -21.33
CA LEU A 55 -22.54 -4.33 -20.80
C LEU A 55 -23.32 -3.36 -21.71
N PRO A 56 -24.30 -2.59 -21.17
CA PRO A 56 -24.97 -1.59 -21.98
C PRO A 56 -23.93 -0.63 -22.54
N GLU A 57 -24.05 -0.34 -23.84
CA GLU A 57 -23.28 0.68 -24.54
C GLU A 57 -23.07 1.88 -23.61
N PRO A 58 -21.84 2.41 -23.47
CA PRO A 58 -21.58 3.56 -22.64
C PRO A 58 -22.59 4.66 -22.95
N SER A 59 -23.52 4.90 -22.01
CA SER A 59 -24.58 5.89 -22.17
C SER A 59 -23.96 7.24 -22.53
N GLU A 60 -24.67 8.06 -23.30
CA GLU A 60 -24.22 9.44 -23.58
C GLU A 60 -23.87 10.18 -22.29
N HIS A 61 -24.53 9.86 -21.18
CA HIS A 61 -24.18 10.31 -19.84
C HIS A 61 -22.75 9.93 -19.42
N ARG A 62 -22.31 8.67 -19.58
CA ARG A 62 -20.90 8.28 -19.30
C ARG A 62 -19.91 8.91 -20.28
N ARG A 63 -20.28 9.14 -21.54
CA ARG A 63 -19.44 9.84 -22.52
C ARG A 63 -19.30 11.34 -22.19
N ALA A 64 -20.37 12.00 -21.78
CA ALA A 64 -20.39 13.39 -21.33
C ALA A 64 -19.63 13.58 -20.00
N HIS A 65 -19.68 12.58 -19.11
CA HIS A 65 -18.93 12.57 -17.84
C HIS A 65 -17.53 11.98 -17.95
N ARG A 66 -17.09 11.55 -19.15
CA ARG A 66 -15.68 11.29 -19.42
C ARG A 66 -14.99 12.64 -19.46
N THR A 67 -14.58 13.12 -18.30
CA THR A 67 -13.73 14.30 -18.20
C THR A 67 -12.42 13.97 -18.89
N GLY A 68 -12.33 14.24 -20.19
CA GLY A 68 -11.10 14.22 -20.99
C GLY A 68 -10.10 15.31 -20.57
N PHE A 69 -10.25 15.84 -19.36
CA PHE A 69 -9.28 16.74 -18.78
C PHE A 69 -8.03 15.93 -18.44
N PRO A 70 -6.85 16.38 -18.89
CA PRO A 70 -5.60 15.79 -18.46
C PRO A 70 -5.55 15.79 -16.93
N SER A 71 -4.96 14.75 -16.33
CA SER A 71 -4.87 14.70 -14.87
C SER A 71 -4.07 15.91 -14.38
N LYS A 72 -4.28 16.34 -13.13
CA LYS A 72 -3.47 17.44 -12.55
C LYS A 72 -1.96 17.16 -12.68
N ILE A 73 -1.58 15.89 -12.59
CA ILE A 73 -0.19 15.44 -12.72
C ILE A 73 0.32 15.61 -14.15
N ASP A 74 -0.52 15.47 -15.17
CA ASP A 74 -0.12 15.70 -16.57
C ASP A 74 0.00 17.19 -16.90
N THR A 75 -0.85 18.02 -16.28
CA THR A 75 -0.85 19.49 -16.50
C THR A 75 0.21 20.23 -15.70
N ASP A 76 0.73 19.66 -14.62
CA ASP A 76 1.65 20.30 -13.69
C ASP A 76 3.03 19.64 -13.77
N PRO A 77 4.00 20.22 -14.50
CA PRO A 77 5.29 19.60 -14.73
C PRO A 77 6.13 19.47 -13.46
N GLU A 78 6.01 20.41 -12.52
CA GLU A 78 6.71 20.35 -11.23
C GLU A 78 6.15 19.22 -10.36
N LEU A 79 4.82 19.11 -10.28
CA LEU A 79 4.16 18.03 -9.56
C LEU A 79 4.53 16.67 -10.17
N ARG A 80 4.53 16.57 -11.50
CA ARG A 80 4.94 15.36 -12.22
C ARG A 80 6.36 14.95 -11.87
N ALA A 81 7.31 15.89 -11.95
CA ALA A 81 8.70 15.62 -11.63
C ALA A 81 8.87 15.19 -10.16
N PHE A 82 8.15 15.84 -9.25
CA PHE A 82 8.16 15.51 -7.82
C PHE A 82 7.69 14.07 -7.56
N ILE A 83 6.59 13.67 -8.21
CA ILE A 83 6.02 12.33 -8.10
C ILE A 83 6.96 11.28 -8.69
N LEU A 84 7.42 11.49 -9.94
CA LEU A 84 8.33 10.56 -10.62
C LEU A 84 9.63 10.32 -9.85
N ALA A 85 10.19 11.34 -9.21
CA ALA A 85 11.42 11.20 -8.43
C ALA A 85 11.30 10.28 -7.18
N ARG A 86 10.07 10.01 -6.72
CA ARG A 86 9.79 9.35 -5.44
C ARG A 86 8.98 8.06 -5.56
N ILE A 87 8.19 7.92 -6.61
CA ILE A 87 7.21 6.83 -6.76
C ILE A 87 7.84 5.44 -6.70
N ASP A 88 9.12 5.30 -7.11
CA ASP A 88 9.84 4.03 -7.07
C ASP A 88 10.43 3.70 -5.70
N ARG A 89 10.56 4.70 -4.81
CA ARG A 89 11.24 4.56 -3.51
C ARG A 89 10.27 4.48 -2.34
N MET A 90 9.00 4.82 -2.54
CA MET A 90 8.00 4.88 -1.48
C MET A 90 6.59 4.56 -1.99
N GLY A 91 5.72 4.12 -1.08
CA GLY A 91 4.33 3.85 -1.42
C GLY A 91 3.49 5.11 -1.70
N PHE A 92 2.34 4.92 -2.34
CA PHE A 92 1.43 6.00 -2.73
C PHE A 92 0.85 6.82 -1.56
N VAL A 93 0.68 6.22 -0.37
CA VAL A 93 0.17 6.91 0.82
C VAL A 93 1.18 7.94 1.34
N PRO A 94 2.42 7.56 1.69
CA PRO A 94 3.39 8.53 2.16
C PRO A 94 3.77 9.53 1.06
N LEU A 95 3.75 9.14 -0.22
CA LEU A 95 3.94 10.08 -1.34
C LEU A 95 2.85 11.17 -1.40
N ALA A 96 1.59 10.81 -1.17
CA ALA A 96 0.50 11.80 -1.12
C ALA A 96 0.65 12.77 0.05
N ALA A 97 1.18 12.30 1.19
CA ALA A 97 1.50 13.15 2.33
C ALA A 97 2.62 14.15 1.99
N GLU A 98 3.70 13.69 1.33
CA GLU A 98 4.76 14.58 0.86
C GLU A 98 4.26 15.61 -0.16
N VAL A 99 3.40 15.22 -1.09
CA VAL A 99 2.75 16.16 -2.01
C VAL A 99 1.92 17.20 -1.25
N ALA A 100 1.19 16.79 -0.20
CA ALA A 100 0.40 17.72 0.60
C ALA A 100 1.27 18.74 1.38
N GLN A 101 2.48 18.35 1.77
CA GLN A 101 3.44 19.23 2.42
C GLN A 101 4.12 20.19 1.44
N ALA A 102 4.51 19.69 0.26
CA ALA A 102 5.28 20.46 -0.71
C ALA A 102 4.44 21.38 -1.60
N PHE A 103 3.15 21.06 -1.83
CA PHE A 103 2.30 21.80 -2.78
C PHE A 103 1.10 22.50 -2.10
N PRO A 104 0.69 23.68 -2.61
CA PRO A 104 -0.48 24.38 -2.11
C PRO A 104 -1.76 23.55 -2.37
N PRO A 105 -2.83 23.72 -1.57
CA PRO A 105 -4.03 22.86 -1.61
C PRO A 105 -4.63 22.63 -3.00
N LYS A 106 -4.61 23.65 -3.87
CA LYS A 106 -5.14 23.58 -5.24
C LYS A 106 -4.39 22.58 -6.14
N ARG A 107 -3.08 22.42 -5.91
CA ARG A 107 -2.15 21.57 -6.68
C ARG A 107 -2.00 20.15 -6.09
N ARG A 108 -2.55 19.90 -4.90
CA ARG A 108 -2.44 18.59 -4.24
C ARG A 108 -3.18 17.50 -5.00
N VAL A 109 -2.62 16.30 -4.92
CA VAL A 109 -3.22 15.04 -5.38
C VAL A 109 -3.15 14.01 -4.26
N GLY A 110 -4.24 13.25 -4.09
CA GLY A 110 -4.31 12.17 -3.10
C GLY A 110 -3.77 10.85 -3.63
N LYS A 111 -3.58 9.86 -2.74
CA LYS A 111 -3.08 8.51 -3.05
C LYS A 111 -3.74 7.89 -4.29
N SER A 112 -5.07 7.91 -4.35
CA SER A 112 -5.81 7.29 -5.46
C SER A 112 -5.53 7.98 -6.80
N GLY A 113 -5.44 9.31 -6.81
CA GLY A 113 -5.09 10.07 -8.03
C GLY A 113 -3.68 9.78 -8.52
N ILE A 114 -2.73 9.58 -7.61
CA ILE A 114 -1.35 9.18 -7.95
C ILE A 114 -1.33 7.75 -8.50
N TYR A 115 -2.06 6.81 -7.86
CA TYR A 115 -2.15 5.42 -8.30
C TYR A 115 -2.78 5.28 -9.69
N ASP A 116 -3.92 5.93 -9.92
CA ASP A 116 -4.60 5.86 -11.22
C ASP A 116 -3.77 6.46 -12.34
N TRP A 117 -3.09 7.58 -12.06
CA TRP A 117 -2.15 8.17 -13.00
C TRP A 117 -0.98 7.23 -13.30
N TRP A 118 -0.36 6.64 -12.27
CA TRP A 118 0.76 5.72 -12.45
C TRP A 118 0.37 4.49 -13.26
N ARG A 119 -0.76 3.86 -12.91
CA ARG A 119 -1.33 2.69 -13.60
C ARG A 119 -1.65 2.98 -15.07
N LYS A 120 -2.18 4.18 -15.39
CA LYS A 120 -2.49 4.59 -16.76
C LYS A 120 -1.23 4.78 -17.61
N ASN A 121 -0.15 5.30 -17.02
CA ASN A 121 1.10 5.62 -17.72
C ASN A 121 2.10 4.45 -17.76
N HIS A 122 1.86 3.36 -17.02
CA HIS A 122 2.70 2.17 -16.99
C HIS A 122 1.87 0.90 -17.25
N PRO A 123 1.33 0.74 -18.48
CA PRO A 123 0.71 -0.51 -18.88
C PRO A 123 1.74 -1.64 -18.79
N ARG A 124 1.31 -2.80 -18.28
CA ARG A 124 2.12 -4.03 -18.23
C ARG A 124 2.42 -4.56 -19.62
#